data_AF-A0A4P6TSN6-F1
#
_entry.id   AF-A0A4P6TSN6-F1
#
_cell.length_a   1.000
_cell.length_b   1.000
_cell.length_c   1.000
_cell.angle_alpha   90.00
_cell.angle_beta   90.00
_cell.angle_gamma   90.00
#
_symmetry.space_group_name_H-M   'P 1'
#
loop_
_entity.id
_entity.type
_entity.pdbx_description
1 polymer ?
#
loop_
_entity_poly.entity_id
_entity_poly.type
_entity_poly.pdbx_seq_one_letter_code
_entity_poly.pdbx_strand_id
1 'polypeptide(L)'
;MSGRDDLFRRYCLPGNRYKKLLSVNVLSGDREQALRFGRAMADDGRRASMAELEGLLAGDWREVSTACWLIGFAQRWEFRPELSRRLLAGEAGRASKGIAFVLARSGEAADAEVLAHRLAADLGDPAHRSYQPWLLGALLVVEERLGRMVSGGLLAPEGPWERWAEASTLGSSGPARWAGLVRQWVELAEAV
;
A
#
# COMPACT_ATOMS: atom_id res chain seq x y z
N MET A 1 12.86 3.06 28.43
CA MET A 1 12.30 3.37 27.10
C MET A 1 11.90 2.04 26.50
N SER A 2 10.63 1.80 26.21
CA SER A 2 10.21 0.51 25.63
C SER A 2 10.84 0.35 24.24
N GLY A 3 11.17 -0.88 23.84
CA GLY A 3 11.68 -1.14 22.48
C GLY A 3 10.75 -0.60 21.40
N ARG A 4 9.44 -0.55 21.67
CA ARG A 4 8.44 0.05 20.77
C ARG A 4 8.60 1.56 20.59
N ASP A 5 8.90 2.31 21.65
CA ASP A 5 9.07 3.77 21.57
C ASP A 5 10.32 4.12 20.76
N ASP A 6 11.37 3.29 20.86
CA ASP A 6 12.58 3.43 20.05
C ASP A 6 12.28 3.25 18.56
N LEU A 7 11.59 2.16 18.20
CA LEU A 7 11.18 1.88 16.82
C LEU A 7 10.32 3.01 16.24
N PHE A 8 9.35 3.51 16.99
CA PHE A 8 8.50 4.60 16.55
C PHE A 8 9.31 5.88 16.27
N ARG A 9 10.25 6.23 17.15
CA ARG A 9 11.11 7.42 16.97
C ARG A 9 12.04 7.29 15.79
N ARG A 10 12.66 6.12 15.61
CA ARG A 10 13.63 5.88 14.53
C ARG A 10 12.97 5.75 13.18
N TYR A 11 11.83 5.07 13.10
CA TYR A 11 11.23 4.74 11.82
C TYR A 11 10.01 5.58 11.47
N CYS A 12 9.15 5.98 12.41
CA CYS A 12 7.90 6.67 12.08
C CYS A 12 8.02 8.20 12.06
N LEU A 13 8.86 8.77 12.95
CA LEU A 13 8.98 10.22 13.14
C LEU A 13 9.89 10.99 12.17
N PRO A 14 10.99 10.45 11.61
CA PRO A 14 11.94 11.26 10.84
C PRO A 14 11.25 12.10 9.76
N GLY A 15 11.41 13.42 9.82
CA GLY A 15 10.80 14.34 8.85
C GLY A 15 9.27 14.22 8.70
N ASN A 16 8.55 13.84 9.77
CA ASN A 16 7.11 13.54 9.78
C ASN A 16 6.71 12.40 8.81
N ARG A 17 7.57 11.38 8.65
CA ARG A 17 7.40 10.29 7.68
C ARG A 17 6.02 9.66 7.67
N TYR A 18 5.48 9.22 8.81
CA TYR A 18 4.17 8.54 8.80
C TYR A 18 3.04 9.44 8.25
N LYS A 19 3.10 10.77 8.46
CA LYS A 19 2.13 11.72 7.89
C LYS A 19 2.29 11.86 6.38
N LYS A 20 3.54 11.90 5.90
CA LYS A 20 3.86 11.92 4.47
C LYS A 20 3.35 10.67 3.76
N LEU A 21 3.50 9.51 4.39
CA LEU A 21 3.02 8.22 3.89
C LEU A 21 1.48 8.12 3.86
N LEU A 22 0.76 8.81 4.73
CA LEU A 22 -0.70 8.93 4.65
C LEU A 22 -1.15 9.82 3.50
N SER A 23 -0.43 10.92 3.29
CA SER A 23 -0.74 11.92 2.27
C SER A 23 -0.40 11.42 0.85
N VAL A 24 -1.00 12.07 -0.17
CA VAL A 24 -0.56 11.96 -1.58
C VAL A 24 0.51 13.00 -1.92
N ASN A 25 0.80 13.95 -1.02
CA ASN A 25 1.60 15.15 -1.31
C ASN A 25 3.09 14.87 -1.58
N VAL A 26 3.61 13.69 -1.23
CA VAL A 26 5.01 13.36 -1.50
C VAL A 26 5.28 13.30 -3.01
N LEU A 27 4.30 12.82 -3.78
CA LEU A 27 4.44 12.64 -5.22
C LEU A 27 4.09 13.91 -6.02
N SER A 28 3.25 14.78 -5.48
CA SER A 28 2.84 16.03 -6.15
C SER A 28 3.82 17.19 -5.94
N GLY A 29 4.92 16.96 -5.22
CA GLY A 29 5.95 17.96 -4.96
C GLY A 29 7.08 17.93 -5.99
N ASP A 30 8.19 18.58 -5.65
CA ASP A 30 9.44 18.54 -6.40
C ASP A 30 10.00 17.10 -6.48
N ARG A 31 10.37 16.69 -7.70
CA ARG A 31 10.91 15.36 -8.01
C ARG A 31 12.16 15.03 -7.18
N GLU A 32 13.02 16.02 -6.92
CA GLU A 32 14.23 15.80 -6.13
C GLU A 32 13.89 15.50 -4.66
N GLN A 33 12.90 16.20 -4.10
CA GLN A 33 12.37 15.92 -2.77
C GLN A 33 11.76 14.52 -2.67
N ALA A 34 10.99 14.10 -3.68
CA ALA A 34 10.46 12.75 -3.75
C ALA A 34 11.58 11.69 -3.77
N LEU A 35 12.61 11.89 -4.59
CA LEU A 35 13.79 11.01 -4.64
C LEU A 35 14.54 10.94 -3.31
N ARG A 36 14.78 12.08 -2.65
CA ARG A 36 15.41 12.10 -1.32
C ARG A 36 14.58 11.32 -0.30
N PHE A 37 13.26 11.47 -0.34
CA PHE A 37 12.36 10.71 0.52
C PHE A 37 12.44 9.21 0.22
N GLY A 38 12.36 8.81 -1.05
CA GLY A 38 12.45 7.41 -1.48
C GLY A 38 13.76 6.75 -1.04
N ARG A 39 14.90 7.43 -1.24
CA ARG A 39 16.22 6.94 -0.78
C ARG A 39 16.25 6.73 0.72
N ALA A 40 15.74 7.69 1.50
CA ALA A 40 15.67 7.55 2.95
C ALA A 40 14.80 6.36 3.40
N MET A 41 13.69 6.09 2.68
CA MET A 41 12.85 4.92 2.93
C MET A 41 13.58 3.61 2.61
N ALA A 42 14.24 3.54 1.45
CA ALA A 42 14.96 2.36 1.01
C ALA A 42 16.16 2.07 1.94
N ASP A 43 16.91 3.09 2.33
CA ASP A 43 18.04 2.97 3.24
C ASP A 43 17.60 2.49 4.63
N ASP A 44 16.55 3.07 5.20
CA ASP A 44 16.02 2.62 6.49
C ASP A 44 15.44 1.20 6.42
N GLY A 45 14.75 0.85 5.34
CA GLY A 45 14.20 -0.50 5.16
C GLY A 45 15.29 -1.56 4.96
N ARG A 46 16.43 -1.20 4.36
CA ARG A 46 17.62 -2.07 4.24
C ARG A 46 18.36 -2.22 5.56
N ARG A 47 18.47 -1.15 6.35
CA ARG A 47 19.15 -1.18 7.66
C ARG A 47 18.33 -1.86 8.75
N ALA A 48 17.00 -1.79 8.66
CA ALA A 48 16.11 -2.38 9.65
C ALA A 48 16.30 -3.91 9.69
N SER A 49 16.55 -4.43 10.90
CA SER A 49 16.61 -5.88 11.09
C SER A 49 15.22 -6.51 10.94
N MET A 50 15.18 -7.83 10.73
CA MET A 50 13.92 -8.59 10.69
C MET A 50 13.08 -8.35 11.94
N ALA A 51 13.69 -8.47 13.13
CA ALA A 51 13.00 -8.26 14.42
C ALA A 51 12.47 -6.83 14.59
N GLU A 52 13.15 -5.82 14.05
CA GLU A 52 12.66 -4.44 14.11
C GLU A 52 11.43 -4.23 13.20
N LEU A 53 11.43 -4.83 12.00
CA LEU A 53 10.28 -4.78 11.09
C LEU A 53 9.09 -5.56 11.66
N GLU A 54 9.31 -6.73 12.26
CA GLU A 54 8.29 -7.49 12.99
C GLU A 54 7.73 -6.68 14.16
N GLY A 55 8.60 -6.03 14.93
CA GLY A 55 8.20 -5.15 16.02
C GLY A 55 7.33 -3.98 15.56
N LEU A 56 7.62 -3.38 14.40
CA LEU A 56 6.77 -2.35 13.81
C LEU A 56 5.43 -2.91 13.31
N LEU A 57 5.43 -4.09 12.69
CA LEU A 57 4.20 -4.77 12.24
C LEU A 57 3.31 -5.19 13.41
N ALA A 58 3.87 -5.45 14.59
CA ALA A 58 3.12 -5.70 15.82
C ALA A 58 2.62 -4.41 16.53
N GLY A 59 2.99 -3.23 16.01
CA GLY A 59 2.61 -1.94 16.56
C GLY A 59 1.19 -1.48 16.22
N ASP A 60 0.92 -0.19 16.45
CA ASP A 60 -0.32 0.46 16.01
C ASP A 60 -0.22 0.85 14.53
N TRP A 61 -1.31 1.34 13.95
CA TRP A 61 -1.44 1.58 12.51
C TRP A 61 -0.35 2.47 11.90
N ARG A 62 0.28 3.36 12.69
CA ARG A 62 1.38 4.23 12.21
C ARG A 62 2.65 3.43 11.98
N GLU A 63 2.99 2.57 12.94
CA GLU A 63 4.11 1.63 12.87
C GLU A 63 3.89 0.62 11.75
N VAL A 64 2.71 -0.01 11.69
CA VAL A 64 2.37 -0.99 10.65
C VAL A 64 2.43 -0.36 9.25
N SER A 65 1.83 0.83 9.09
CA SER A 65 1.89 1.55 7.81
C SER A 65 3.34 1.84 7.42
N THR A 66 4.14 2.38 8.35
CA THR A 66 5.55 2.69 8.09
C THR A 66 6.35 1.45 7.72
N ALA A 67 6.15 0.33 8.41
CA ALA A 67 6.80 -0.94 8.11
C ALA A 67 6.49 -1.42 6.68
N CYS A 68 5.21 -1.37 6.27
CA CYS A 68 4.82 -1.76 4.91
C CYS A 68 5.58 -0.93 3.86
N TRP A 69 5.69 0.38 4.07
CA TRP A 69 6.44 1.23 3.15
C TRP A 69 7.94 0.92 3.15
N LEU A 70 8.56 0.71 4.31
CA LEU A 70 9.97 0.32 4.39
C LEU A 70 10.23 -1.01 3.67
N ILE A 71 9.36 -2.00 3.91
CA ILE A 71 9.40 -3.31 3.25
C ILE A 71 9.31 -3.15 1.73
N GLY A 72 8.33 -2.36 1.27
CA GLY A 72 8.16 -2.09 -0.16
C GLY A 72 9.37 -1.37 -0.74
N PHE A 73 9.87 -0.31 -0.12
CA PHE A 73 11.03 0.46 -0.60
C PHE A 73 12.32 -0.37 -0.65
N ALA A 74 12.53 -1.26 0.32
CA ALA A 74 13.72 -2.10 0.42
C ALA A 74 13.58 -3.51 -0.16
N GLN A 75 12.45 -3.82 -0.82
CA GLN A 75 12.17 -5.12 -1.44
C GLN A 75 12.29 -6.32 -0.48
N ARG A 76 11.79 -6.16 0.75
CA ARG A 76 11.83 -7.18 1.81
C ARG A 76 10.69 -8.19 1.65
N TRP A 77 10.70 -8.93 0.54
CA TRP A 77 9.60 -9.82 0.12
C TRP A 77 9.36 -11.01 1.03
N GLU A 78 10.27 -11.31 1.96
CA GLU A 78 10.06 -12.31 3.00
C GLU A 78 8.84 -11.97 3.90
N PHE A 79 8.45 -10.70 4.00
CA PHE A 79 7.25 -10.27 4.76
C PHE A 79 5.95 -10.36 3.97
N ARG A 80 6.00 -10.62 2.66
CA ARG A 80 4.83 -10.63 1.78
C ARG A 80 3.73 -11.60 2.25
N PRO A 81 4.03 -12.85 2.67
CA PRO A 81 2.99 -13.76 3.17
C PRO A 81 2.21 -13.21 4.37
N GLU A 82 2.90 -12.57 5.32
CA GLU A 82 2.25 -11.97 6.51
C GLU A 82 1.36 -10.78 6.12
N LEU A 83 1.81 -9.94 5.19
CA LEU A 83 1.02 -8.80 4.71
C LEU A 83 -0.22 -9.26 3.94
N SER A 84 -0.08 -10.27 3.09
CA SER A 84 -1.21 -10.90 2.40
C SER A 84 -2.20 -11.52 3.39
N ARG A 85 -1.71 -12.24 4.40
CA ARG A 85 -2.55 -12.82 5.47
C ARG A 85 -3.36 -11.75 6.20
N ARG A 86 -2.71 -10.65 6.63
CA ARG A 86 -3.40 -9.52 7.29
C ARG A 86 -4.46 -8.88 6.41
N LEU A 87 -4.17 -8.71 5.12
CA LEU A 87 -5.12 -8.13 4.18
C LEU A 87 -6.34 -9.04 4.03
N LEU A 88 -6.15 -10.34 3.84
CA LEU A 88 -7.23 -11.33 3.73
C LEU A 88 -8.08 -11.39 5.02
N ALA A 89 -7.45 -11.30 6.19
CA ALA A 89 -8.13 -11.26 7.49
C ALA A 89 -8.91 -9.95 7.74
N GLY A 90 -8.79 -8.93 6.88
CA GLY A 90 -9.40 -7.62 7.10
C GLY A 90 -8.74 -6.78 8.19
N GLU A 91 -7.56 -7.19 8.67
CA GLU A 91 -6.83 -6.57 9.78
C GLU A 91 -5.95 -5.39 9.32
N ALA A 92 -5.93 -5.09 8.02
CA ALA A 92 -5.04 -4.10 7.44
C ALA A 92 -5.42 -2.65 7.81
N GLY A 93 -6.72 -2.33 7.91
CA GLY A 93 -7.21 -0.99 8.29
C GLY A 93 -6.47 0.16 7.58
N ARG A 94 -5.88 1.08 8.35
CA ARG A 94 -5.08 2.22 7.84
C ARG A 94 -3.78 1.80 7.13
N ALA A 95 -3.27 0.60 7.39
CA ALA A 95 -2.08 0.10 6.72
C ALA A 95 -2.37 -0.47 5.32
N SER A 96 -3.64 -0.64 4.92
CA SER A 96 -4.03 -1.14 3.60
C SER A 96 -3.35 -0.41 2.44
N LYS A 97 -3.11 0.91 2.56
CA LYS A 97 -2.35 1.69 1.57
C LYS A 97 -0.91 1.18 1.42
N GLY A 98 -0.24 0.90 2.53
CA GLY A 98 1.13 0.40 2.52
C GLY A 98 1.20 -1.04 1.99
N ILE A 99 0.23 -1.89 2.36
CA ILE A 99 0.15 -3.25 1.82
C ILE A 99 -0.11 -3.23 0.31
N ALA A 100 -1.05 -2.40 -0.15
CA ALA A 100 -1.31 -2.20 -1.58
C ALA A 100 -0.03 -1.85 -2.36
N PHE A 101 0.79 -0.93 -1.82
CA PHE A 101 2.08 -0.58 -2.39
C PHE A 101 3.05 -1.76 -2.43
N VAL A 102 3.18 -2.54 -1.35
CA VAL A 102 4.06 -3.72 -1.31
C VAL A 102 3.66 -4.74 -2.37
N LEU A 103 2.37 -5.07 -2.44
CA LEU A 103 1.85 -6.06 -3.39
C LEU A 103 1.99 -5.58 -4.84
N ALA A 104 1.72 -4.31 -5.12
CA ALA A 104 1.94 -3.72 -6.44
C ALA A 104 3.41 -3.74 -6.86
N ARG A 105 4.33 -3.49 -5.91
CA ARG A 105 5.76 -3.47 -6.19
C ARG A 105 6.33 -4.88 -6.39
N SER A 106 5.89 -5.85 -5.60
CA SER A 106 6.22 -7.27 -5.76
C SER A 106 5.73 -7.78 -7.12
N GLY A 107 4.46 -7.52 -7.47
CA GLY A 107 3.94 -7.73 -8.83
C GLY A 107 3.70 -9.19 -9.21
N GLU A 108 3.53 -10.08 -8.24
CA GLU A 108 3.37 -11.52 -8.48
C GLU A 108 1.92 -11.90 -8.75
N ALA A 109 1.70 -13.03 -9.42
CA ALA A 109 0.33 -13.53 -9.69
C ALA A 109 -0.49 -13.72 -8.40
N ALA A 110 0.13 -14.20 -7.33
CA ALA A 110 -0.52 -14.34 -6.03
C ALA A 110 -0.96 -12.99 -5.43
N ASP A 111 -0.25 -11.89 -5.73
CA ASP A 111 -0.58 -10.56 -5.24
C ASP A 111 -1.89 -10.06 -5.89
N ALA A 112 -2.08 -10.32 -7.18
CA ALA A 112 -3.32 -10.01 -7.90
C ALA A 112 -4.51 -10.77 -7.32
N GLU A 113 -4.37 -12.07 -7.05
CA GLU A 113 -5.44 -12.89 -6.48
C GLU A 113 -5.83 -12.42 -5.07
N VAL A 114 -4.84 -12.08 -4.22
CA VAL A 114 -5.09 -11.54 -2.86
C VAL A 114 -5.83 -10.20 -2.93
N LEU A 115 -5.41 -9.29 -3.80
CA LEU A 115 -6.05 -7.99 -3.97
C LEU A 115 -7.48 -8.12 -4.50
N ALA A 116 -7.68 -8.95 -5.54
CA ALA A 116 -9.00 -9.19 -6.13
C ALA A 116 -9.96 -9.84 -5.12
N HIS A 117 -9.49 -10.86 -4.39
CA HIS A 117 -10.27 -11.50 -3.34
C HIS A 117 -10.70 -10.50 -2.27
N ARG A 118 -9.77 -9.65 -1.79
CA ARG A 118 -10.11 -8.69 -0.74
C ARG A 118 -11.09 -7.62 -1.22
N LEU A 119 -10.92 -7.12 -2.45
CA LEU A 119 -11.86 -6.18 -3.05
C LEU A 119 -13.26 -6.77 -3.19
N ALA A 120 -13.37 -8.02 -3.65
CA ALA A 120 -14.65 -8.71 -3.79
C ALA A 120 -15.40 -8.84 -2.45
N ALA A 121 -14.67 -9.06 -1.35
CA ALA A 121 -15.25 -9.14 -0.01
C ALA A 121 -15.75 -7.79 0.52
N ASP A 122 -15.05 -6.68 0.19
CA ASP A 122 -15.23 -5.41 0.89
C ASP A 122 -16.00 -4.35 0.13
N LEU A 123 -16.12 -4.40 -1.19
CA LEU A 123 -16.75 -3.32 -1.97
C LEU A 123 -18.20 -3.05 -1.56
N GLY A 124 -18.88 -4.01 -0.93
CA GLY A 124 -20.21 -3.83 -0.34
C GLY A 124 -20.24 -3.21 1.07
N ASP A 125 -19.11 -3.12 1.76
CA ASP A 125 -19.03 -2.70 3.18
C ASP A 125 -18.60 -1.23 3.34
N PRO A 126 -19.47 -0.36 3.91
CA PRO A 126 -19.15 1.02 4.21
C PRO A 126 -17.95 1.24 5.15
N ALA A 127 -17.64 0.29 6.03
CA ALA A 127 -16.58 0.43 7.03
C ALA A 127 -15.18 0.48 6.40
N HIS A 128 -15.00 -0.09 5.22
CA HIS A 128 -13.70 -0.31 4.57
C HIS A 128 -13.43 0.63 3.39
N ARG A 129 -14.34 1.56 3.09
CA ARG A 129 -14.33 2.35 1.84
C ARG A 129 -13.08 3.19 1.60
N SER A 130 -12.41 3.69 2.65
CA SER A 130 -11.32 4.66 2.48
C SER A 130 -10.04 4.08 1.87
N TYR A 131 -9.85 2.76 1.89
CA TYR A 131 -8.63 2.11 1.37
C TYR A 131 -8.84 1.25 0.13
N GLN A 132 -10.09 0.89 -0.18
CA GLN A 132 -10.42 0.10 -1.38
C GLN A 132 -9.86 0.70 -2.68
N PRO A 133 -9.83 2.03 -2.87
CA PRO A 133 -9.21 2.57 -4.08
C PRO A 133 -7.72 2.28 -4.22
N TRP A 134 -6.98 2.22 -3.10
CA TRP A 134 -5.57 1.84 -3.13
C TRP A 134 -5.38 0.36 -3.50
N LEU A 135 -6.25 -0.52 -3.00
CA LEU A 135 -6.24 -1.94 -3.35
C LEU A 135 -6.58 -2.15 -4.82
N LEU A 136 -7.57 -1.43 -5.37
CA LEU A 136 -7.88 -1.49 -6.79
C LEU A 136 -6.73 -0.94 -7.64
N GLY A 137 -6.15 0.20 -7.26
CA GLY A 137 -5.01 0.77 -7.95
C GLY A 137 -3.82 -0.19 -7.98
N ALA A 138 -3.55 -0.88 -6.88
CA ALA A 138 -2.52 -1.91 -6.80
C ALA A 138 -2.84 -3.10 -7.72
N LEU A 139 -4.08 -3.59 -7.71
CA LEU A 139 -4.49 -4.71 -8.56
C LEU A 139 -4.20 -4.41 -10.03
N LEU A 140 -4.64 -3.24 -10.50
CA LEU A 140 -4.43 -2.82 -11.89
C LEU A 140 -2.94 -2.68 -12.27
N VAL A 141 -2.09 -2.23 -11.35
CA VAL A 141 -0.64 -2.17 -11.57
C VAL A 141 -0.03 -3.58 -11.66
N VAL A 142 -0.48 -4.53 -10.84
CA VAL A 142 -0.03 -5.92 -10.92
C VAL A 142 -0.49 -6.56 -12.23
N GLU A 143 -1.75 -6.37 -12.62
CA GLU A 143 -2.31 -6.90 -13.87
C GLU A 143 -1.58 -6.39 -15.11
N GLU A 144 -1.26 -5.09 -15.15
CA GLU A 144 -0.48 -4.46 -16.21
C GLU A 144 0.90 -5.13 -16.33
N ARG A 145 1.57 -5.40 -15.21
CA ARG A 145 2.89 -6.06 -15.19
C ARG A 145 2.85 -7.51 -15.64
N LEU A 146 1.80 -8.24 -15.25
CA LEU A 146 1.63 -9.65 -15.59
C LEU A 146 1.06 -9.89 -16.99
N GLY A 147 0.48 -8.84 -17.62
CA GLY A 147 -0.28 -8.99 -18.86
C GLY A 147 -1.53 -9.86 -18.69
N ARG A 148 -2.09 -9.93 -17.47
CA ARG A 148 -3.23 -10.78 -17.11
C ARG A 148 -4.27 -9.97 -16.36
N MET A 149 -5.53 -10.10 -16.76
CA MET A 149 -6.68 -9.46 -16.11
C MET A 149 -7.43 -10.47 -15.22
N VAL A 150 -7.60 -10.12 -13.95
CA VAL A 150 -8.46 -10.80 -12.96
C VAL A 150 -9.56 -9.87 -12.40
N SER A 151 -9.45 -8.57 -12.62
CA SER A 151 -10.35 -7.51 -12.15
C SER A 151 -11.63 -7.36 -13.00
N GLY A 152 -11.76 -8.14 -14.08
CA GLY A 152 -12.87 -8.03 -15.04
C GLY A 152 -14.26 -8.09 -14.40
N GLY A 153 -14.49 -9.00 -13.44
CA GLY A 153 -15.77 -9.08 -12.73
C GLY A 153 -16.01 -7.92 -11.74
N LEU A 154 -14.95 -7.32 -11.20
CA LEU A 154 -15.04 -6.16 -10.30
C LEU A 154 -15.39 -4.87 -11.07
N LEU A 155 -14.91 -4.77 -12.32
CA LEU A 155 -15.00 -3.58 -13.17
C LEU A 155 -16.02 -3.68 -14.31
N ALA A 156 -16.78 -4.76 -14.38
CA ALA A 156 -17.89 -4.87 -15.33
C ALA A 156 -18.89 -3.70 -15.15
N PRO A 157 -19.61 -3.29 -16.20
CA PRO A 157 -20.71 -2.33 -16.07
C PRO A 157 -21.70 -2.76 -14.99
N GLU A 158 -22.15 -1.81 -14.19
CA GLU A 158 -22.97 -1.99 -12.99
C GLU A 158 -22.33 -2.92 -11.96
N GLY A 159 -21.02 -3.18 -12.06
CA GLY A 159 -20.27 -4.12 -11.24
C GLY A 159 -20.02 -3.62 -9.81
N PRO A 160 -19.34 -4.45 -8.99
CA PRO A 160 -19.03 -4.12 -7.60
C PRO A 160 -18.37 -2.75 -7.42
N TRP A 161 -17.43 -2.39 -8.30
CA TRP A 161 -16.73 -1.11 -8.21
C TRP A 161 -17.64 0.09 -8.52
N GLU A 162 -18.46 0.00 -9.56
CA GLU A 162 -19.35 1.11 -9.96
C GLU A 162 -20.37 1.41 -8.86
N ARG A 163 -21.03 0.38 -8.32
CA ARG A 163 -21.96 0.53 -7.18
C ARG A 163 -21.29 1.10 -5.94
N TRP A 164 -20.06 0.68 -5.66
CA TRP A 164 -19.27 1.28 -4.58
C TRP A 164 -18.98 2.76 -4.84
N ALA A 165 -18.60 3.10 -6.08
CA ALA A 165 -18.23 4.44 -6.48
C ALA A 165 -19.42 5.41 -6.44
N GLU A 166 -20.61 5.00 -6.87
CA GLU A 166 -21.84 5.79 -6.79
C GLU A 166 -22.21 6.11 -5.34
N ALA A 167 -21.98 5.16 -4.43
CA ALA A 167 -22.28 5.34 -3.02
C ALA A 167 -21.20 6.16 -2.27
N SER A 168 -20.12 6.59 -2.93
CA SER A 168 -18.91 7.13 -2.29
C SER A 168 -18.35 8.37 -3.02
N THR A 169 -18.04 9.45 -2.28
CA THR A 169 -17.38 10.64 -2.88
C THR A 169 -15.98 10.33 -3.43
N LEU A 170 -15.33 9.27 -2.94
CA LEU A 170 -14.04 8.78 -3.43
C LEU A 170 -14.14 8.08 -4.80
N GLY A 171 -15.33 7.67 -5.22
CA GLY A 171 -15.60 7.01 -6.50
C GLY A 171 -15.41 7.90 -7.72
N SER A 172 -15.55 9.22 -7.55
CA SER A 172 -15.45 10.24 -8.61
C SER A 172 -14.12 10.24 -9.38
N SER A 173 -13.07 9.68 -8.80
CA SER A 173 -11.71 9.64 -9.36
C SER A 173 -11.47 8.54 -10.41
N GLY A 174 -12.33 7.52 -10.48
CA GLY A 174 -12.22 6.39 -11.40
C GLY A 174 -11.02 5.43 -11.14
N PRO A 175 -11.06 4.18 -11.63
CA PRO A 175 -9.99 3.18 -11.45
C PRO A 175 -8.60 3.63 -11.93
N ALA A 176 -8.54 4.26 -13.12
CA ALA A 176 -7.28 4.64 -13.77
C ALA A 176 -6.45 5.65 -12.94
N ARG A 177 -7.11 6.58 -12.24
CA ARG A 177 -6.42 7.53 -11.37
C ARG A 177 -5.73 6.83 -10.21
N TRP A 178 -6.40 5.85 -9.60
CA TRP A 178 -5.84 5.10 -8.48
C TRP A 178 -4.69 4.20 -8.91
N ALA A 179 -4.79 3.56 -10.08
CA ALA A 179 -3.67 2.85 -10.70
C ALA A 179 -2.48 3.80 -10.92
N GLY A 180 -2.71 4.99 -11.48
CA GLY A 180 -1.67 6.00 -11.68
C GLY A 180 -0.99 6.47 -10.39
N LEU A 181 -1.75 6.63 -9.29
CA LEU A 181 -1.18 6.99 -7.98
C LEU A 181 -0.31 5.87 -7.40
N VAL A 182 -0.75 4.62 -7.49
CA VAL A 182 0.06 3.47 -7.03
C VAL A 182 1.31 3.33 -7.91
N ARG A 183 1.16 3.45 -9.23
CA ARG A 183 2.27 3.40 -10.18
C ARG A 183 3.36 4.42 -9.86
N GLN A 184 2.99 5.67 -9.57
CA GLN A 184 3.96 6.70 -9.18
C GLN A 184 4.76 6.34 -7.93
N TRP A 185 4.15 5.68 -6.94
CA TRP A 185 4.87 5.19 -5.77
C TRP A 185 5.84 4.07 -6.12
N VAL A 186 5.40 3.14 -6.98
CA VAL A 186 6.25 2.03 -7.45
C VAL A 186 7.43 2.55 -8.27
N GLU A 187 7.20 3.45 -9.23
CA GLU A 187 8.24 4.12 -10.03
C GLU A 187 9.21 4.92 -9.16
N LEU A 188 8.70 5.64 -8.15
CA LEU A 188 9.57 6.34 -7.19
C LEU A 188 10.48 5.35 -6.47
N ALA A 189 9.95 4.20 -6.06
CA ALA A 189 10.69 3.20 -5.31
C ALA A 189 11.71 2.45 -6.18
N GLU A 190 11.44 2.31 -7.48
CA GLU A 190 12.37 1.74 -8.48
C GLU A 190 13.48 2.72 -8.88
N ALA A 191 13.26 4.02 -8.71
CA ALA A 191 14.24 5.05 -9.02
C ALA A 191 15.26 5.33 -7.90
N VAL A 192 15.25 4.59 -6.78
CA VAL A 192 16.07 4.84 -5.57
C VAL A 192 16.77 3.61 -5.02
#